data_AF-A0A358PD07-F1
#
_entry.id   AF-A0A358PD07-F1
#
_cell.length_a   1.000
_cell.length_b   1.000
_cell.length_c   1.000
_cell.angle_alpha   90.00
_cell.angle_beta   90.00
_cell.angle_gamma   90.00
#
_symmetry.space_group_name_H-M   'P 1'
#
loop_
_entity.id
_entity.type
_entity.pdbx_description
1 polymer ?
#
loop_
_entity_poly.entity_id
_entity_poly.type
_entity_poly.pdbx_seq_one_letter_code
_entity_poly.pdbx_strand_id
1 'polypeptide(L)'
;MRQSEGSGRSRTGRIRRDKSAADSPAESLGGKRIIGLGRGHGPLHDTDMVAIHEAALAVLAKTGLGDASPIVVDLVVAAGGTFDARGRLLFTPNLVMA
;
A
#
# COMPACT_ATOMS: atom_id res chain seq x y z
N MET A 1 -10.54 77.53 8.86
CA MET A 1 -11.53 76.53 9.31
C MET A 1 -11.48 75.33 8.36
N ARG A 2 -11.44 74.09 8.91
CA ARG A 2 -11.64 72.76 8.29
C ARG A 2 -10.44 72.26 7.43
N GLN A 3 -9.61 71.32 7.90
CA GLN A 3 -9.79 69.86 8.05
C GLN A 3 -10.31 69.22 6.75
N SER A 4 -9.79 68.13 6.17
CA SER A 4 -8.81 67.11 6.56
C SER A 4 -8.78 66.07 5.44
N GLU A 5 -7.63 65.63 4.90
CA GLU A 5 -7.56 64.34 4.20
C GLU A 5 -6.22 63.65 4.52
N GLY A 6 -6.26 62.86 5.59
CA GLY A 6 -5.21 61.93 5.96
C GLY A 6 -5.18 60.76 4.97
N SER A 7 -4.02 60.61 4.34
CA SER A 7 -3.56 59.41 3.65
C SER A 7 -3.70 58.18 4.55
N GLY A 8 -4.48 57.19 4.09
CA GLY A 8 -4.73 55.95 4.79
C GLY A 8 -4.97 54.81 3.81
N ARG A 9 -3.94 54.47 3.01
CA ARG A 9 -3.90 53.24 2.22
C ARG A 9 -3.71 52.04 3.16
N SER A 10 -4.76 51.25 3.35
CA SER A 10 -4.74 49.78 3.25
C SER A 10 -6.10 49.25 3.69
N ARG A 11 -7.05 49.16 2.75
CA ARG A 11 -8.27 48.39 2.96
C ARG A 11 -7.93 46.94 2.65
N THR A 12 -7.66 46.19 3.71
CA THR A 12 -7.85 44.75 3.86
C THR A 12 -8.85 44.21 2.84
N GLY A 13 -8.33 43.67 1.74
CA GLY A 13 -9.07 42.78 0.87
C GLY A 13 -9.34 41.50 1.65
N ARG A 14 -10.47 41.46 2.37
CA ARG A 14 -11.06 40.20 2.81
C ARG A 14 -11.53 39.47 1.55
N ILE A 15 -10.59 38.78 0.89
CA ILE A 15 -10.95 37.65 0.05
C ILE A 15 -11.67 36.71 1.00
N ARG A 16 -13.00 36.64 0.86
CA ARG A 16 -13.78 35.57 1.46
C ARG A 16 -13.28 34.30 0.81
N ARG A 17 -12.36 33.62 1.49
CA ARG A 17 -12.03 32.24 1.18
C ARG A 17 -13.33 31.49 1.40
N ASP A 18 -14.00 31.12 0.32
CA ASP A 18 -15.17 30.25 0.37
C ASP A 18 -14.75 28.98 1.12
N LYS A 19 -15.18 28.92 2.36
CA LYS A 19 -14.93 27.84 3.29
C LYS A 19 -16.06 26.85 3.09
N SER A 20 -16.02 26.07 2.02
CA SER A 20 -16.87 24.89 1.82
C SER A 20 -16.39 24.04 0.65
N ALA A 21 -15.25 23.38 0.83
CA ALA A 21 -14.90 22.16 0.09
C ALA A 21 -13.89 21.27 0.83
N ALA A 22 -13.47 21.64 2.06
CA ALA A 22 -12.44 20.93 2.82
C ALA A 22 -12.98 20.25 4.09
N ASP A 23 -14.30 20.18 4.26
CA ASP A 23 -14.91 19.69 5.51
C ASP A 23 -16.19 18.90 5.25
N SER A 24 -16.21 18.12 4.16
CA SER A 24 -17.04 16.92 4.14
C SER A 24 -16.16 15.83 4.74
N PRO A 25 -16.25 15.52 6.05
CA PRO A 25 -15.68 14.28 6.55
C PRO A 25 -16.32 13.19 5.70
N ALA A 26 -15.51 12.48 4.91
CA ALA A 26 -15.99 11.33 4.17
C ALA A 26 -16.84 10.52 5.15
N GLU A 27 -18.14 10.34 4.84
CA GLU A 27 -19.07 9.68 5.75
C GLU A 27 -18.40 8.39 6.23
N SER A 28 -18.21 8.29 7.54
CA SER A 28 -17.63 7.11 8.14
C SER A 28 -18.50 5.93 7.74
N LEU A 29 -17.94 4.99 6.99
CA LEU A 29 -18.67 3.85 6.47
C LEU A 29 -19.13 2.89 7.58
N GLY A 30 -18.92 3.20 8.86
CA GLY A 30 -19.43 2.42 9.98
C GLY A 30 -18.96 0.97 9.95
N GLY A 31 -17.74 0.72 9.47
CA GLY A 31 -17.20 -0.63 9.29
C GLY A 31 -17.75 -1.39 8.08
N LYS A 32 -18.58 -0.76 7.23
CA LYS A 32 -19.04 -1.36 5.97
C LYS A 32 -17.89 -1.40 4.97
N ARG A 33 -17.61 -2.60 4.46
CA ARG A 33 -16.64 -2.81 3.38
C ARG A 33 -17.11 -2.03 2.15
N ILE A 34 -16.23 -1.19 1.60
CA ILE A 34 -16.42 -0.68 0.24
C ILE A 34 -16.25 -1.88 -0.69
N ILE A 35 -17.36 -2.44 -1.17
CA ILE A 35 -17.30 -3.37 -2.29
C ILE A 35 -17.22 -2.50 -3.54
N GLY A 36 -15.99 -2.21 -3.97
CA GLY A 36 -15.78 -1.61 -5.28
C GLY A 36 -16.46 -2.49 -6.33
N LEU A 37 -17.20 -1.88 -7.25
CA LEU A 37 -17.82 -2.55 -8.40
C LEU A 37 -16.74 -2.97 -9.42
N GLY A 38 -15.69 -3.65 -8.97
CA GLY A 38 -14.59 -4.15 -9.79
C GLY A 38 -14.76 -5.64 -10.03
N ARG A 39 -15.89 -6.07 -10.59
CA ARG A 39 -15.97 -7.45 -11.09
C ARG A 39 -15.19 -7.52 -12.40
N GLY A 40 -14.02 -8.15 -12.38
CA GLY A 40 -13.38 -8.68 -13.59
C GLY A 40 -12.59 -7.70 -14.48
N HIS A 41 -12.32 -6.47 -14.03
CA HIS A 41 -11.45 -5.53 -14.76
C HIS A 41 -10.08 -5.38 -14.07
N GLY A 42 -9.53 -6.48 -13.54
CA GLY A 42 -8.13 -6.50 -13.16
C GLY A 42 -7.28 -6.20 -14.41
N PRO A 43 -6.21 -5.40 -14.30
CA PRO A 43 -5.35 -5.09 -15.45
C PRO A 43 -4.58 -6.31 -15.98
N LEU A 44 -4.70 -7.45 -15.31
CA LEU A 44 -4.00 -8.69 -15.61
C LEU A 44 -5.01 -9.75 -16.06
N HIS A 45 -4.65 -10.49 -17.10
CA HIS A 45 -5.43 -11.64 -17.54
C HIS A 45 -5.18 -12.84 -16.62
N ASP A 46 -6.07 -13.83 -16.61
CA ASP A 46 -5.90 -15.04 -15.79
C ASP A 46 -4.58 -15.76 -16.09
N THR A 47 -4.14 -15.74 -17.35
CA THR A 47 -2.83 -16.28 -17.76
C THR A 47 -1.66 -15.52 -17.14
N ASP A 48 -1.77 -14.19 -17.03
CA ASP A 48 -0.72 -13.36 -16.42
C ASP A 48 -0.65 -13.62 -14.91
N MET A 49 -1.80 -13.85 -14.28
CA MET A 49 -1.88 -14.21 -12.86
C MET A 49 -1.16 -15.54 -12.58
N VAL A 50 -1.39 -16.55 -13.43
CA VAL A 50 -0.67 -17.84 -13.34
C VAL A 50 0.83 -17.64 -13.55
N ALA A 51 1.22 -16.88 -14.58
CA ALA A 51 2.63 -16.62 -14.88
C ALA A 51 3.34 -15.90 -13.72
N ILE A 52 2.69 -14.90 -13.10
CA ILE A 52 3.23 -14.20 -11.94
C ILE A 52 3.37 -15.15 -10.75
N HIS A 53 2.38 -16.02 -10.52
CA HIS A 53 2.43 -16.98 -9.43
C HIS A 53 3.60 -17.96 -9.60
N GLU A 54 3.77 -18.55 -10.79
CA GLU A 54 4.89 -19.44 -11.09
C GLU A 54 6.25 -18.73 -10.96
N ALA A 55 6.34 -17.49 -11.45
CA ALA A 55 7.54 -16.68 -11.32
C ALA A 55 7.88 -16.40 -9.84
N ALA A 56 6.87 -16.07 -9.03
CA ALA A 56 7.05 -15.83 -7.60
C ALA A 56 7.58 -17.08 -6.88
N LEU A 57 7.02 -18.26 -7.18
CA LEU A 57 7.49 -19.53 -6.63
C LEU A 57 8.92 -19.85 -7.06
N ALA A 58 9.26 -19.59 -8.32
CA ALA A 58 10.63 -19.78 -8.81
C ALA A 58 11.62 -18.85 -8.10
N VAL A 59 11.23 -17.60 -7.82
CA VAL A 59 12.05 -16.64 -7.06
C VAL A 59 12.22 -17.12 -5.61
N LEU A 60 11.15 -17.55 -4.95
CA LEU A 60 11.22 -18.06 -3.58
C LEU A 60 12.09 -19.33 -3.46
N ALA A 61 12.04 -20.20 -4.46
CA ALA A 61 12.82 -21.43 -4.48
C ALA A 61 14.31 -21.23 -4.81
N LYS A 62 14.64 -20.29 -5.70
CA LYS A 62 16.02 -20.08 -6.18
C LYS A 62 16.76 -18.97 -5.43
N THR A 63 16.05 -17.92 -5.05
CA THR A 63 16.62 -16.71 -4.44
C THR A 63 16.37 -16.65 -2.94
N GLY A 64 15.19 -17.11 -2.51
CA GLY A 64 14.76 -17.09 -1.11
C GLY A 64 14.65 -15.69 -0.50
N LEU A 65 14.35 -15.67 0.79
CA LEU A 65 14.27 -14.47 1.62
C LEU A 65 15.49 -14.37 2.53
N GLY A 66 16.07 -13.18 2.65
CA GLY A 66 17.15 -12.90 3.59
C GLY A 66 16.63 -12.39 4.94
N ASP A 67 17.53 -12.22 5.90
CA ASP A 67 17.27 -11.61 7.21
C ASP A 67 16.09 -12.22 7.97
N ALA A 68 15.88 -13.52 7.81
CA ALA A 68 14.89 -14.26 8.58
C ALA A 68 15.35 -14.41 10.05
N SER A 69 14.45 -14.12 11.00
CA SER A 69 14.69 -14.42 12.42
C SER A 69 14.91 -15.92 12.62
N PRO A 70 15.77 -16.35 13.57
CA PRO A 70 16.02 -17.78 13.83
C PRO A 70 14.73 -18.60 14.02
N ILE A 71 13.73 -18.04 14.69
CA ILE A 71 12.42 -18.68 14.88
C ILE A 71 11.74 -18.97 13.53
N VAL A 72 11.82 -18.03 12.59
CA VAL A 72 11.22 -18.19 11.25
C VAL A 72 11.99 -19.23 10.44
N VAL A 73 13.33 -19.24 10.55
CA VAL A 73 14.17 -20.25 9.92
C VAL A 73 13.78 -21.65 10.41
N ASP A 74 13.69 -21.84 11.73
CA ASP A 74 13.35 -23.14 12.32
C ASP A 74 11.96 -23.63 11.87
N LEU A 75 10.96 -22.73 11.86
CA LEU A 75 9.61 -23.06 11.41
C LEU A 75 9.57 -23.50 9.93
N VAL A 76 10.25 -22.75 9.07
CA VAL A 76 10.25 -23.03 7.63
C VAL A 76 11.07 -24.27 7.31
N VAL A 77 12.20 -24.48 7.99
CA VAL A 77 13.00 -25.71 7.84
C VAL A 77 12.21 -26.93 8.33
N ALA A 78 11.52 -26.83 9.46
CA ALA A 78 10.65 -27.90 9.97
C ALA A 78 9.51 -28.24 9.00
N ALA A 79 9.02 -27.25 8.24
CA ALA A 79 7.99 -27.45 7.22
C ALA A 79 8.54 -28.01 5.88
N GLY A 80 9.87 -28.16 5.74
CA GLY A 80 10.51 -28.69 4.52
C GLY A 80 11.11 -27.63 3.59
N GLY A 81 11.27 -26.39 4.07
CA GLY A 81 12.10 -25.38 3.45
C GLY A 81 13.59 -25.57 3.78
N THR A 82 14.45 -24.75 3.18
CA THR A 82 15.91 -24.90 3.34
C THR A 82 16.54 -23.56 3.67
N PHE A 83 17.49 -23.53 4.59
CA PHE A 83 18.31 -22.34 4.84
C PHE A 83 19.69 -22.54 4.21
N ASP A 84 20.05 -21.67 3.27
CA ASP A 84 21.29 -21.79 2.50
C ASP A 84 22.50 -21.15 3.20
N ALA A 85 23.71 -21.44 2.69
CA ALA A 85 24.95 -20.88 3.23
C ALA A 85 25.09 -19.36 2.99
N ARG A 86 24.24 -18.75 2.17
CA ARG A 86 24.20 -17.30 1.90
C ARG A 86 23.28 -16.57 2.89
N GLY A 87 22.69 -17.29 3.84
CA GLY A 87 21.73 -16.73 4.79
C GLY A 87 20.34 -16.49 4.19
N ARG A 88 19.98 -17.26 3.15
CA ARG A 88 18.68 -17.18 2.47
C ARG A 88 17.82 -18.36 2.86
N LEU A 89 16.58 -18.06 3.23
CA LEU A 89 15.54 -19.03 3.47
C LEU A 89 14.82 -19.31 2.15
N LEU A 90 14.99 -20.53 1.64
CA LEU A 90 14.43 -21.03 0.40
C LEU A 90 13.11 -21.75 0.67
N PHE A 91 12.13 -21.50 -0.20
CA PHE A 91 10.81 -22.12 -0.11
C PHE A 91 10.55 -22.92 -1.38
N THR A 92 10.36 -24.23 -1.24
CA THR A 92 9.97 -25.07 -2.37
C THR A 92 8.52 -24.76 -2.77
N PRO A 93 8.13 -24.90 -4.05
CA PRO A 93 6.75 -24.61 -4.46
C PRO A 93 5.71 -25.41 -3.69
N ASN A 94 6.01 -26.68 -3.40
CA ASN A 94 5.13 -27.56 -2.62
C ASN A 94 4.90 -27.03 -1.20
N LEU A 95 5.90 -26.42 -0.57
CA LEU A 95 5.76 -25.83 0.76
C LEU A 95 4.79 -24.63 0.76
N VAL A 96 4.76 -23.85 -0.32
CA VAL A 96 3.94 -22.64 -0.41
C VAL A 96 2.49 -22.96 -0.82
N MET A 97 2.28 -24.04 -1.58
CA MET A 97 0.96 -24.46 -2.04
C MET A 97 0.24 -25.44 -1.10
N ALA A 98 0.95 -26.02 -0.13
CA ALA A 98 0.38 -26.93 0.87
C ALA A 98 -0.54 -26.19 1.86
#